data_AF-S0KGX4-F1
#
_entry.id   AF-S0KGX4-F1
#
_cell.length_a   1.000
_cell.length_b   1.000
_cell.length_c   1.000
_cell.angle_alpha   90.00
_cell.angle_beta   90.00
_cell.angle_gamma   90.00
#
_symmetry.space_group_name_H-M   'P 1'
#
loop_
_entity.id
_entity.type
_entity.pdbx_description
1 polymer ?
#
loop_
_entity_poly.entity_id
_entity_poly.type
_entity_poly.pdbx_seq_one_letter_code
_entity_poly.pdbx_strand_id
1 'polypeptide(L)' 'MLSLVLGILILFYPLIQIPKMIQRKRTNGHYFSEDKRILVAKSENMGNNLNMQNKYGFFINLFAALFLIGYGLYLILH' A
#
# COMPACT_ATOMS: atom_id res chain seq x y z
N MET A 1 -2.67 -0.75 -20.84
CA MET A 1 -3.88 -0.03 -20.34
C MET A 1 -4.42 -0.62 -19.03
N LEU A 2 -4.89 -1.88 -18.98
CA LEU A 2 -5.44 -2.48 -17.74
C LEU A 2 -4.45 -2.46 -16.55
N SER A 3 -3.18 -2.81 -16.78
CA SER A 3 -2.14 -2.83 -15.74
C SER A 3 -1.93 -1.46 -15.09
N LEU A 4 -2.05 -0.39 -15.87
CA LEU A 4 -1.91 0.99 -15.40
C LEU A 4 -3.06 1.39 -14.47
N VAL A 5 -4.29 1.07 -14.88
CA VAL A 5 -5.49 1.31 -14.06
C VAL A 5 -5.40 0.54 -12.74
N LEU A 6 -5.03 -0.75 -12.79
CA LEU A 6 -4.85 -1.57 -11.60
C LEU A 6 -3.74 -1.02 -10.70
N GLY A 7 -2.60 -0.63 -11.27
CA GLY A 7 -1.50 -0.06 -10.52
C GLY A 7 -1.88 1.23 -9.80
N ILE A 8 -2.62 2.13 -10.45
CA ILE A 8 -3.14 3.36 -9.84
C ILE A 8 -4.14 3.07 -8.72
N LEU A 9 -5.07 2.11 -8.94
CA LEU A 9 -6.04 1.71 -7.91
C LEU A 9 -5.35 1.11 -6.67
N ILE A 10 -4.32 0.28 -6.89
CA ILE A 10 -3.55 -0.34 -5.81
C ILE A 10 -2.74 0.73 -5.05
N LEU A 11 -2.20 1.74 -5.74
CA LEU A 11 -1.46 2.86 -5.14
C LEU A 11 -2.30 3.67 -4.16
N PHE A 12 -3.61 3.72 -4.35
CA PHE A 12 -4.52 4.48 -3.49
C PHE A 12 -4.51 3.98 -2.02
N TYR A 13 -4.34 2.67 -1.82
CA TYR A 13 -4.31 2.06 -0.49
C TYR A 13 -3.16 2.56 0.40
N PRO A 14 -1.88 2.51 -0.02
CA PRO A 14 -0.80 3.07 0.79
C PRO A 14 -0.92 4.59 0.94
N LEU A 15 -1.38 5.32 -0.08
CA LEU A 15 -1.53 6.78 0.00
C LEU A 15 -2.51 7.23 1.10
N ILE A 16 -3.67 6.57 1.23
CA ILE A 16 -4.66 6.85 2.29
C ILE A 16 -4.06 6.63 3.71
N GLN A 17 -3.02 5.81 3.83
CA GLN A 17 -2.44 5.47 5.13
C GLN A 17 -1.36 6.48 5.58
N ILE A 18 -0.81 7.29 4.66
CA ILE A 18 0.22 8.28 4.97
C ILE A 18 -0.22 9.26 6.07
N PRO A 19 -1.42 9.87 6.04
CA PRO A 19 -1.87 10.76 7.11
C PRO A 19 -1.89 10.07 8.48
N LYS A 20 -2.35 8.82 8.54
CA LYS A 20 -2.40 8.02 9.77
C LYS A 20 -1.00 7.67 10.27
N MET A 21 -0.05 7.39 9.38
CA MET A 21 1.35 7.17 9.72
C MET A 21 2.01 8.42 10.30
N ILE A 22 1.73 9.59 9.71
CA ILE A 22 2.23 10.88 10.21
C ILE A 22 1.65 11.14 11.60
N GLN A 23 0.35 10.90 11.80
CA GLN A 23 -0.29 11.06 13.11
C GLN A 23 0.33 10.12 14.16
N ARG A 24 0.56 8.84 13.83
CA ARG A 24 1.25 7.89 14.72
C ARG A 24 2.66 8.28 15.06
N LYS A 25 3.41 8.81 14.09
CA LYS A 25 4.76 9.29 14.37
C LYS A 25 4.75 10.38 15.43
N ARG A 26 3.73 11.26 15.41
CA ARG A 26 3.54 12.32 16.40
C ARG A 26 3.12 11.79 17.76
N THR A 27 2.24 10.79 17.84
CA THR A 27 1.70 10.29 19.13
C THR A 27 2.56 9.20 19.77
N ASN A 28 3.13 8.29 18.99
CA ASN A 28 3.75 7.05 19.45
C ASN A 28 5.24 6.96 19.08
N GLY A 29 5.80 7.95 18.38
CA GLY A 29 7.21 7.97 17.97
C GLY A 29 7.57 7.07 16.77
N HIS A 30 6.62 6.28 16.24
CA HIS A 30 6.83 5.34 15.12
C HIS A 30 5.78 5.53 14.01
N TYR A 31 6.17 5.31 12.74
CA TYR A 31 5.26 5.44 11.59
C TYR A 31 4.33 4.24 11.40
N PHE A 32 4.85 3.04 11.69
CA PHE A 32 4.15 1.77 11.48
C PHE A 32 3.69 1.19 12.82
N SER A 33 2.69 0.33 12.77
CA SER A 33 2.24 -0.46 13.93
C SER A 33 3.36 -1.40 14.39
N GLU A 34 3.39 -1.70 15.68
CA GLU A 34 4.22 -2.78 16.25
C GLU A 34 3.71 -4.16 15.85
N ASP A 35 2.46 -4.25 15.37
CA ASP A 35 1.91 -5.50 14.85
C ASP A 35 2.75 -6.02 13.67
N LYS A 36 3.40 -7.17 13.89
CA LYS A 36 4.28 -7.82 12.92
C LYS A 36 3.52 -8.58 11.83
N ARG A 37 2.20 -8.76 11.97
CA ARG A 37 1.39 -9.51 11.01
C ARG A 37 1.28 -8.75 9.70
N ILE A 38 1.79 -9.36 8.62
CA ILE A 38 1.71 -8.83 7.25
C ILE A 38 0.28 -8.99 6.70
N LEU A 39 -0.44 -10.00 7.18
CA LEU A 39 -1.83 -10.26 6.84
C LEU A 39 -2.71 -10.10 8.07
N VAL A 40 -3.82 -9.39 7.92
CA VAL A 40 -4.88 -9.22 8.91
C VAL A 40 -6.23 -9.57 8.27
N ALA A 41 -7.24 -9.82 9.10
CA ALA A 41 -8.57 -10.15 8.61
C ALA A 41 -9.12 -9.05 7.70
N LYS A 42 -9.77 -9.44 6.60
CA LYS A 42 -10.34 -8.52 5.59
C LYS A 42 -11.30 -7.49 6.18
N SER A 43 -11.98 -7.85 7.27
CA SER A 43 -12.88 -6.99 8.04
C SER A 43 -12.17 -5.79 8.67
N GLU A 44 -10.88 -5.89 8.96
CA GLU A 44 -10.09 -4.83 9.58
C GLU A 44 -9.47 -3.86 8.57
N ASN A 45 -9.37 -4.22 7.28
CA ASN A 45 -8.61 -3.46 6.29
C ASN A 45 -9.34 -3.18 4.95
N MET A 46 -10.64 -2.87 4.99
CA MET A 46 -11.40 -2.35 3.84
C MET A 46 -11.16 -3.14 2.54
N GLY A 47 -11.24 -4.48 2.61
CA GLY A 47 -11.23 -5.32 1.41
C GLY A 47 -9.88 -5.90 0.98
N ASN A 48 -8.77 -5.57 1.65
CA ASN A 48 -7.46 -6.22 1.44
C ASN A 48 -6.96 -6.88 2.75
N ASN A 49 -6.43 -8.10 2.66
CA ASN A 49 -5.84 -8.77 3.83
C ASN A 49 -4.46 -8.20 4.18
N LEU A 50 -3.78 -7.49 3.28
CA LEU A 50 -2.48 -6.88 3.59
C LEU A 50 -2.62 -5.81 4.67
N ASN A 51 -1.78 -5.92 5.69
CA ASN A 51 -1.69 -4.96 6.77
C ASN A 51 -0.93 -3.71 6.33
N MET A 52 -1.66 -2.69 5.85
CA MET A 52 -1.03 -1.43 5.45
C MET A 52 -0.43 -0.64 6.62
N GLN A 53 -0.74 -1.01 7.86
CA GLN A 53 -0.12 -0.41 9.04
C GLN A 53 1.23 -1.07 9.38
N ASN A 54 1.50 -2.25 8.83
CA ASN A 54 2.78 -2.92 8.93
C ASN A 54 3.72 -2.42 7.82
N LYS A 55 4.99 -2.24 8.14
CA LYS A 55 6.02 -1.78 7.20
C LYS A 55 6.05 -2.64 5.93
N TYR A 56 6.08 -3.96 6.08
CA TYR A 56 6.16 -4.88 4.95
C TYR A 56 4.88 -4.87 4.11
N GLY A 57 3.71 -4.88 4.75
CA GLY A 57 2.42 -4.81 4.03
C GLY A 57 2.28 -3.53 3.21
N PHE A 58 2.69 -2.39 3.77
CA PHE A 58 2.74 -1.11 3.06
C PHE A 58 3.68 -1.16 1.84
N PHE A 59 4.94 -1.56 2.03
CA PHE A 59 5.93 -1.56 0.95
C PHE A 59 5.62 -2.59 -0.14
N ILE A 60 5.12 -3.77 0.20
CA ILE A 60 4.68 -4.77 -0.79
C ILE A 60 3.62 -4.15 -1.71
N ASN A 61 2.63 -3.44 -1.13
CA ASN A 61 1.57 -2.83 -1.91
C ASN A 61 2.06 -1.66 -2.78
N LEU A 62 2.95 -0.83 -2.22
CA LEU A 62 3.59 0.27 -2.95
C LEU A 62 4.41 -0.25 -4.14
N PHE A 63 5.24 -1.28 -3.93
CA PHE A 63 6.05 -1.85 -5.01
C PHE A 63 5.20 -2.56 -6.06
N ALA A 64 4.15 -3.28 -5.65
CA ALA A 64 3.21 -3.89 -6.60
C ALA A 64 2.53 -2.83 -7.48
N ALA A 65 2.09 -1.72 -6.89
CA ALA A 65 1.51 -0.60 -7.62
C ALA A 65 2.51 0.03 -8.61
N LEU A 66 3.72 0.35 -8.15
CA LEU A 66 4.76 0.94 -9.00
C LEU A 66 5.17 0.00 -10.14
N PHE A 67 5.28 -1.30 -9.86
CA PHE A 67 5.59 -2.31 -10.87
C PHE A 67 4.49 -2.36 -11.95
N LEU A 68 3.22 -2.40 -11.56
CA LEU A 68 2.09 -2.43 -12.51
C LEU A 68 1.99 -1.16 -13.35
N ILE A 69 2.26 0.00 -12.75
CA ILE A 69 2.31 1.29 -13.47
C ILE A 69 3.47 1.27 -14.46
N GLY A 70 4.69 0.92 -14.02
CA GLY A 70 5.88 0.87 -14.87
C GLY A 70 5.72 -0.11 -16.03
N TYR A 71 5.23 -1.32 -15.75
CA TYR A 71 4.94 -2.33 -16.77
C TYR A 71 3.84 -1.87 -17.73
N GLY A 72 2.79 -1.23 -17.20
CA GLY A 72 1.72 -0.66 -18.00
C GLY A 72 2.19 0.45 -18.95
N LEU A 73 3.13 1.30 -18.50
CA LEU A 73 3.76 2.32 -19.33
C LEU A 73 4.71 1.72 -20.37
N TYR A 74 5.50 0.73 -19.99
CA TYR A 74 6.40 0.01 -20.91
C TYR A 74 5.62 -0.55 -22.11
N LEU A 75 4.51 -1.23 -21.86
CA LEU A 75 3.62 -1.79 -22.90
C LEU A 75 2.89 -0.76 -23.78
N ILE A 76 2.87 0.52 -23.40
CA ILE A 76 2.28 1.59 -24.22
C ILE A 76 3.35 2.22 -25.10
N LEU A 77 4.57 2.33 -24.57
CA LEU A 77 5.69 3.00 -25.22
C LEU A 77 6.47 2.10 -26.18
N HIS A 78 6.34 0.77 -26.05
CA HIS A 78 6.94 -0.25 -26.90
C HIS A 78 5.88 -1.25 -27.35
#